data_AF-A0A413FKA7-F1
#
_entry.id   AF-A0A413FKA7-F1
#
_cell.length_a   1.000
_cell.length_b   1.000
_cell.length_c   1.000
_cell.angle_alpha   90.00
_cell.angle_beta   90.00
_cell.angle_gamma   90.00
#
_symmetry.space_group_name_H-M   'P 1'
#
loop_
_entity.id
_entity.type
_entity.pdbx_description
1 polymer ?
#
loop_
_entity_poly.entity_id
_entity_poly.type
_entity_poly.pdbx_seq_one_letter_code
_entity_poly.pdbx_strand_id
1 'polypeptide(L)' 'MTHLELVAKIGNDSLDVAKMYLKGQLTVGELTNILGKDRTRLIQQFAGDRGAENGGGRLKDC' A
#
# COMPACT_ATOMS: atom_id res chain seq x y z
N MET A 1 7.40 6.73 -5.36
CA MET A 1 7.54 5.36 -5.93
C MET A 1 6.57 5.23 -7.11
N THR A 2 6.97 4.72 -8.28
CA THR A 2 6.04 4.61 -9.43
C THR A 2 5.21 3.31 -9.38
N HIS A 3 4.10 3.27 -10.13
CA HIS A 3 3.25 2.08 -10.18
C HIS A 3 4.00 0.87 -10.76
N LEU A 4 4.84 1.09 -11.77
CA LEU A 4 5.66 0.04 -12.39
C LEU A 4 6.69 -0.54 -11.39
N GLU A 5 7.32 0.33 -10.60
CA GLU A 5 8.27 -0.06 -9.55
C GLU A 5 7.59 -0.87 -8.44
N LEU A 6 6.35 -0.52 -8.08
CA LEU A 6 5.57 -1.30 -7.13
C LEU A 6 5.25 -2.69 -7.70
N VAL A 7 4.75 -2.77 -8.93
CA VAL A 7 4.43 -4.04 -9.62
C VAL A 7 5.66 -4.95 -9.68
N ALA A 8 6.82 -4.40 -10.01
CA ALA A 8 8.07 -5.16 -10.08
C ALA A 8 8.49 -5.73 -8.72
N LYS A 9 8.19 -5.04 -7.61
CA LYS A 9 8.57 -5.47 -6.26
C LYS A 9 7.59 -6.44 -5.60
N ILE A 10 6.28 -6.25 -5.78
CA ILE A 10 5.25 -7.10 -5.15
C ILE A 10 4.75 -8.22 -6.06
N GLY A 11 4.99 -8.11 -7.37
CA GLY A 11 4.49 -9.02 -8.40
C GLY A 11 3.06 -8.68 -8.84
N ASN A 12 2.72 -9.09 -10.06
CA ASN A 12 1.41 -8.81 -10.66
C ASN A 12 0.24 -9.44 -9.88
N ASP A 13 0.43 -10.65 -9.32
CA ASP A 13 -0.59 -11.36 -8.54
C ASP A 13 -0.96 -10.63 -7.23
N SER A 14 0.00 -9.90 -6.64
CA SER A 14 -0.24 -9.14 -5.40
C SER A 14 -0.86 -7.77 -5.66
N LEU A 15 -0.97 -7.36 -6.93
CA LEU A 15 -1.42 -6.04 -7.31
C LEU A 15 -2.92 -5.84 -7.06
N ASP A 16 -3.72 -6.89 -7.22
CA ASP A 16 -5.17 -6.80 -7.02
C ASP A 16 -5.50 -6.56 -5.54
N VAL A 17 -4.84 -7.29 -4.65
CA VAL A 17 -4.93 -7.09 -3.20
C VAL A 17 -4.42 -5.70 -2.79
N ALA A 18 -3.31 -5.23 -3.38
CA ALA A 18 -2.81 -3.88 -3.15
C ALA A 18 -3.82 -2.80 -3.59
N LYS A 19 -4.51 -3.00 -4.73
CA LYS A 19 -5.57 -2.10 -5.21
C LYS A 19 -6.76 -2.08 -4.26
N MET A 20 -7.17 -3.23 -3.71
CA MET A 20 -8.24 -3.30 -2.72
C MET A 20 -7.90 -2.49 -1.46
N TYR A 21 -6.66 -2.59 -0.97
CA TYR A 21 -6.18 -1.75 0.12
C TYR A 21 -6.21 -0.25 -0.23
N LEU A 22 -5.69 0.13 -1.40
CA LEU A 22 -5.67 1.52 -1.86
C LEU A 22 -7.08 2.10 -2.07
N LYS A 23 -8.08 1.26 -2.31
CA LYS A 23 -9.50 1.62 -2.39
C LYS A 23 -10.21 1.64 -1.03
N GLY A 24 -9.50 1.36 0.06
CA GLY A 24 -10.07 1.29 1.41
C GLY A 24 -10.91 0.03 1.68
N GLN A 25 -10.82 -0.99 0.83
CA GLN A 25 -11.56 -2.24 0.97
C GLN A 25 -10.86 -3.25 1.90
N LEU A 26 -9.57 -3.06 2.16
CA LEU A 26 -8.78 -3.87 3.08
C LEU A 26 -8.12 -2.98 4.14
N THR A 27 -7.97 -3.52 5.35
CA THR A 27 -7.17 -2.89 6.40
C THR A 27 -5.69 -3.24 6.23
N VAL A 28 -4.79 -2.51 6.89
CA VAL A 28 -3.36 -2.86 6.95
C VAL A 28 -3.13 -4.26 7.53
N GLY A 29 -3.94 -4.68 8.50
CA GLY A 29 -3.87 -6.01 9.10
C GLY A 29 -4.20 -7.11 8.09
N GLU A 30 -5.31 -6.96 7.37
CA GLU A 30 -5.72 -7.88 6.31
C GLU A 30 -4.69 -7.94 5.18
N LEU A 31 -4.20 -6.79 4.74
CA LEU A 31 -3.16 -6.72 3.70
C LEU A 31 -1.87 -7.44 4.14
N THR A 32 -1.46 -7.26 5.40
CA THR A 32 -0.28 -7.93 5.98
C THR A 32 -0.47 -9.42 6.10
N ASN A 33 -1.69 -9.87 6.42
CA ASN A 33 -2.00 -11.29 6.50
C ASN A 33 -1.92 -11.97 5.12
N ILE A 34 -2.30 -11.26 4.05
CA ILE A 34 -2.31 -11.80 2.68
C ILE A 34 -0.94 -11.69 1.99
N LEU A 35 -0.29 -10.54 2.08
CA LEU A 35 0.94 -10.24 1.31
C LEU A 35 2.22 -10.30 2.15
N GLY A 36 2.10 -10.39 3.48
CA GLY A 36 3.22 -10.29 4.38
C GLY A 36 3.68 -8.86 4.63
N LYS A 37 4.47 -8.70 5.71
CA LYS A 37 4.88 -7.40 6.25
C LYS A 37 5.72 -6.56 5.26
N ASP A 38 6.65 -7.18 4.54
CA ASP A 38 7.53 -6.47 3.60
C ASP A 38 6.75 -5.88 2.41
N ARG A 39 5.83 -6.64 1.82
CA ARG A 39 5.00 -6.17 0.70
C ARG A 39 4.01 -5.10 1.16
N THR A 40 3.39 -5.28 2.32
CA THR A 40 2.52 -4.25 2.92
C THR A 40 3.27 -2.94 3.10
N ARG A 41 4.51 -2.97 3.60
CA ARG A 41 5.32 -1.77 3.79
C ARG A 41 5.58 -1.02 2.48
N LEU A 42 5.85 -1.74 1.39
CA LEU A 42 6.02 -1.14 0.05
C LEU A 42 4.73 -0.48 -0.45
N ILE A 43 3.59 -1.13 -0.25
CA ILE A 43 2.27 -0.60 -0.65
C ILE A 43 1.91 0.64 0.17
N GLN A 44 2.22 0.65 1.47
CA GLN A 44 2.03 1.82 2.33
C GLN A 44 2.93 2.99 1.93
N GLN A 45 4.19 2.73 1.57
CA GLN A 45 5.07 3.77 1.02
C GLN A 45 4.52 4.33 -0.30
N PHE A 46 4.04 3.48 -1.18
CA PHE A 46 3.40 3.91 -2.43
C PHE A 46 2.10 4.71 -2.19
N ALA A 47 1.29 4.32 -1.21
CA ALA A 47 0.09 5.04 -0.81
C ALA A 47 0.42 6.41 -0.21
N GLY A 48 1.45 6.50 0.63
CA GLY A 48 1.91 7.76 1.24
C GLY A 48 2.52 8.73 0.22
N ASP A 49 3.24 8.22 -0.77
CA ASP A 49 3.80 9.00 -1.89
C ASP A 49 2.69 9.62 -2.75
N ARG A 50 1.58 8.90 -3.00
CA ARG A 50 0.39 9.44 -3.69
C ARG A 50 -0.52 10.28 -2.79
N GLY A 51 -0.49 10.06 -1.48
CA GLY A 51 -1.24 10.83 -0.47
C GLY A 51 -0.67 12.24 -0.24
N ALA A 52 0.53 12.54 -0.74
CA ALA A 52 1.09 13.89 -0.72
C ALA A 52 0.33 14.88 -1.65
N GLU A 53 -0.49 14.36 -2.57
CA GLU A 53 -1.27 15.18 -3.52
C GLU A 53 -2.75 15.32 -3.15
N ASN A 54 -3.25 14.65 -2.11
CA ASN A 54 -4.60 14.86 -1.58
C ASN A 54 -4.61 14.65 -0.05
N GLY A 55 -4.70 15.77 0.66
CA GLY A 55 -4.61 15.88 2.11
C GLY A 55 -5.48 14.88 2.86
N GLY A 56 -4.81 14.00 3.61
CA GLY A 56 -5.39 13.11 4.60
C GLY A 56 -4.36 12.82 5.67
N GLY A 57 -3.95 13.86 6.40
CA GLY A 57 -3.05 13.69 7.53
C GLY A 57 -3.72 12.84 8.61
N ARG A 58 -3.17 11.65 8.89
CA ARG A 58 -3.19 11.04 10.22
C ARG A 58 -2.20 9.90 10.32
N LEU A 59 -0.98 10.21 10.74
CA LEU A 59 -0.31 9.51 11.85
C LEU A 59 0.84 10.37 12.37
N LYS A 60 0.50 11.38 13.20
CA LYS A 60 1.32 11.63 14.39
C LYS A 60 1.04 10.46 15.35
N ASP A 61 1.95 10.28 16.30
CA ASP A 61 1.91 9.34 17.44
C ASP A 61 2.79 8.10 17.25
N CYS A 62 4.12 8.30 17.25
CA CYS A 62 4.98 7.99 18.40
C CYS A 62 6.41 8.53 18.17
#